data_AF-A0A8T3N1X4-F1
#
_entry.id   AF-A0A8T3N1X4-F1
#
_cell.length_a   1.000
_cell.length_b   1.000
_cell.length_c   1.000
_cell.angle_alpha   90.00
_cell.angle_beta   90.00
_cell.angle_gamma   90.00
#
_symmetry.space_group_name_H-M   'P 1'
#
loop_
_entity.id
_entity.type
_entity.pdbx_description
1 polymer ?
#
loop_
_entity_poly.entity_id
_entity_poly.type
_entity_poly.pdbx_seq_one_letter_code
_entity_poly.pdbx_strand_id
1 'polypeptide(L)'
;MSNANRTAYVATYTHDDRAWIVQFRDPDLATFGRTLASAKRHARSALAVHLEVDDLVSANVDVVDDVRIPSAVADEVGRVVEQRSKVDALRSELAQATRRTAADLRRLGFSTRDVAEILGISGARVAQMDREASSS
;
A
#
# COMPACT_ATOMS: atom_id res chain seq x y z
N MET A 1 21.27 12.78 13.63
CA MET A 1 20.59 12.07 12.51
C MET A 1 20.46 13.07 11.38
N SER A 2 21.35 13.01 10.38
CA SER A 2 21.42 14.01 9.31
C SER A 2 20.18 13.93 8.42
N ASN A 3 19.48 15.05 8.29
CA ASN A 3 18.41 15.25 7.32
C ASN A 3 19.07 15.40 5.94
N ALA A 4 19.38 14.29 5.27
CA ALA A 4 19.89 14.32 3.91
C ALA A 4 18.79 14.90 3.01
N ASN A 5 19.01 16.11 2.50
CA ASN A 5 18.06 16.84 1.68
C ASN A 5 17.78 16.01 0.40
N ARG A 6 16.59 15.40 0.32
CA ARG A 6 16.17 14.55 -0.82
C ARG A 6 15.62 15.44 -1.91
N THR A 7 16.14 15.34 -3.14
CA THR A 7 15.67 16.15 -4.27
C THR A 7 14.36 15.57 -4.76
N ALA A 8 13.27 16.33 -4.66
CA ALA A 8 11.94 15.86 -5.05
C ALA A 8 11.50 16.46 -6.38
N TYR A 9 11.08 15.59 -7.31
CA TYR A 9 10.50 15.94 -8.59
C TYR A 9 9.00 15.64 -8.59
N VAL A 10 8.20 16.57 -9.09
CA VAL A 10 6.74 16.40 -9.18
C VAL A 10 6.37 15.86 -10.56
N ALA A 11 5.72 14.70 -10.58
CA ALA A 11 5.15 14.10 -11.77
C ALA A 11 3.65 14.34 -11.77
N THR A 12 3.15 15.19 -12.68
CA THR A 12 1.71 15.42 -12.83
C THR A 12 1.11 14.41 -13.80
N TYR A 13 0.08 13.68 -13.35
CA TYR A 13 -0.61 12.65 -14.14
C TYR A 13 -2.01 13.14 -14.54
N THR A 14 -2.30 13.13 -15.84
CA THR A 14 -3.63 13.41 -16.39
C THR A 14 -4.11 12.25 -17.27
N HIS A 15 -5.41 12.04 -17.38
CA HIS A 15 -5.99 10.99 -18.24
C HIS A 15 -6.68 11.62 -19.45
N ASP A 16 -6.37 11.16 -20.66
CA ASP A 16 -6.86 11.71 -21.94
C ASP A 16 -7.85 10.78 -22.67
N ASP A 17 -8.59 9.98 -21.90
CA ASP A 17 -9.50 8.90 -22.34
C ASP A 17 -8.82 7.65 -22.92
N ARG A 18 -7.55 7.73 -23.36
CA ARG A 18 -6.82 6.60 -23.95
C ARG A 18 -5.64 6.14 -23.11
N ALA A 19 -4.98 7.08 -22.44
CA ALA A 19 -3.79 6.85 -21.66
C ALA A 19 -3.67 7.85 -20.51
N TRP A 20 -2.74 7.52 -19.61
CA TRP A 20 -2.23 8.44 -18.60
C TRP A 20 -1.01 9.16 -19.18
N ILE A 21 -1.10 10.48 -19.25
CA ILE A 21 0.00 11.37 -19.62
C ILE A 21 0.70 11.81 -18.33
N VAL A 22 2.03 11.84 -18.36
CA VAL A 22 2.86 12.28 -17.25
C VAL A 22 3.73 13.44 -17.69
N GLN A 23 3.78 14.49 -16.87
CA GLN A 23 4.64 15.63 -17.12
C GLN A 23 5.42 16.01 -15.85
N PHE A 24 6.73 16.16 -16.00
CA PHE A 24 7.58 16.90 -15.08
C PHE A 24 7.75 18.31 -15.65
N ARG A 25 7.65 19.35 -14.80
CA ARG A 25 7.89 20.74 -15.21
C ARG A 25 9.39 21.08 -15.21
N ASP A 26 10.10 20.53 -14.25
CA ASP A 26 11.54 20.66 -14.09
C ASP A 26 12.05 19.29 -13.63
N PRO A 27 12.77 18.52 -14.47
CA PRO A 27 13.08 18.84 -15.86
C PRO A 27 11.83 18.82 -16.75
N ASP A 28 11.87 19.48 -17.90
CA ASP A 28 10.80 19.38 -18.91
C ASP A 28 10.85 18.00 -19.59
N LEU A 29 10.08 17.07 -19.04
CA LEU A 29 10.07 15.67 -19.43
C LEU A 29 8.63 15.17 -19.47
N ALA A 30 8.27 14.47 -20.55
CA ALA A 30 6.97 13.84 -20.70
C ALA A 30 7.09 12.35 -21.02
N THR A 31 6.15 11.58 -20.51
CA THR A 31 5.96 10.16 -20.85
C THR A 31 4.49 9.78 -20.71
N PHE A 32 4.14 8.53 -21.01
CA PHE A 32 2.77 8.06 -20.91
C PHE A 32 2.68 6.57 -20.57
N GLY A 33 1.51 6.12 -20.14
CA GLY A 33 1.21 4.69 -19.94
C GLY A 33 -0.28 4.40 -20.09
N ARG A 34 -0.65 3.19 -20.54
CA ARG A 34 -2.05 2.79 -20.72
C ARG A 34 -2.83 2.66 -19.40
N THR A 35 -2.12 2.59 -18.28
CA THR A 35 -2.65 2.51 -16.93
C THR A 35 -1.85 3.43 -16.02
N LEU A 36 -2.43 3.93 -14.93
CA LEU A 36 -1.72 4.78 -13.96
C LEU A 36 -0.45 4.10 -13.43
N ALA A 37 -0.52 2.78 -13.18
CA ALA A 37 0.63 2.01 -12.72
C ALA A 37 1.78 1.97 -13.75
N SER A 38 1.46 1.77 -15.03
CA SER A 38 2.48 1.82 -16.09
C SER A 38 3.05 3.22 -16.27
N ALA A 39 2.22 4.27 -16.21
CA ALA A 39 2.64 5.65 -16.28
C ALA A 39 3.58 6.03 -15.13
N LYS A 40 3.28 5.61 -13.89
CA LYS A 40 4.16 5.82 -12.72
C LYS A 40 5.52 5.16 -12.86
N ARG A 41 5.57 3.94 -13.41
CA ARG A 41 6.83 3.26 -13.71
C ARG A 41 7.61 3.99 -14.80
N HIS A 42 6.97 4.33 -15.91
CA HIS A 42 7.61 5.03 -17.02
C HIS A 42 8.12 6.41 -16.59
N ALA A 43 7.41 7.13 -15.72
CA ALA A 43 7.84 8.41 -15.16
C ALA A 43 9.17 8.29 -14.41
N ARG A 44 9.29 7.28 -13.53
CA ARG A 44 10.50 7.01 -12.77
C ARG A 44 11.65 6.59 -13.69
N SER A 45 11.39 5.71 -14.65
CA SER A 45 12.40 5.30 -15.64
C SER A 45 12.88 6.47 -16.50
N ALA A 46 11.97 7.32 -16.98
CA ALA A 46 12.31 8.47 -17.81
C ALA A 46 13.12 9.51 -17.01
N LEU A 47 12.77 9.75 -15.74
CA LEU A 47 13.53 10.65 -14.87
C LEU A 47 14.92 10.08 -14.56
N ALA A 48 15.03 8.78 -14.29
CA ALA A 48 16.33 8.12 -14.04
C ALA A 48 17.27 8.25 -15.26
N VAL A 49 16.74 8.01 -16.46
CA VAL A 49 17.46 8.20 -17.72
C VAL A 49 17.89 9.67 -17.89
N HIS A 50 16.99 10.62 -17.63
CA HIS A 50 17.31 12.05 -17.75
C HIS A 50 18.40 12.50 -16.78
N LEU A 51 18.39 11.99 -15.55
CA LEU A 51 19.38 12.31 -14.52
C LEU A 51 20.67 11.47 -14.65
N GLU A 52 20.73 10.57 -15.63
CA GLU A 52 21.86 9.65 -15.85
C GLU A 52 22.19 8.80 -14.60
N VAL A 53 21.14 8.32 -13.91
CA VAL A 53 21.28 7.43 -12.74
C VAL A 53 20.60 6.09 -12.98
N ASP A 54 21.22 5.02 -12.47
CA ASP A 54 20.64 3.67 -12.56
C ASP A 54 19.42 3.50 -11.66
N ASP A 55 19.43 4.16 -10.50
CA ASP A 55 18.39 4.06 -9.48
C ASP A 55 18.18 5.41 -8.78
N LEU A 56 16.94 5.89 -8.78
CA LEU A 56 16.56 7.17 -8.17
C LEU A 56 16.75 7.16 -6.65
N VAL A 57 16.51 6.02 -5.99
CA VAL A 57 16.63 5.93 -4.53
C VAL A 57 18.09 6.08 -4.11
N SER A 58 18.99 5.37 -4.78
CA SER A 58 20.43 5.45 -4.58
C SER A 58 20.99 6.85 -4.86
N ALA A 59 20.37 7.58 -5.79
CA ALA A 59 20.67 8.98 -6.09
C ALA A 59 20.03 9.99 -5.11
N ASN A 60 19.33 9.53 -4.07
CA ASN A 60 18.57 10.37 -3.14
C ASN A 60 17.56 11.29 -3.87
N VAL A 61 16.89 10.73 -4.89
CA VAL A 61 15.87 11.40 -5.70
C VAL A 61 14.49 10.83 -5.40
N ASP A 62 13.54 11.74 -5.24
CA ASP A 62 12.14 11.46 -5.01
C ASP A 62 11.26 11.81 -6.19
N VAL A 63 10.18 11.04 -6.34
CA VAL A 63 9.07 11.37 -7.26
C VAL A 63 7.79 11.52 -6.45
N VAL A 64 7.25 12.74 -6.45
CA VAL A 64 5.94 13.06 -5.88
C VAL A 64 4.90 12.87 -6.99
N ASP A 65 4.04 11.87 -6.82
CA ASP A 65 2.99 11.58 -7.79
C ASP A 65 1.77 12.51 -7.59
N ASP A 66 1.58 13.47 -8.48
CA ASP A 66 0.44 14.40 -8.49
C ASP A 66 -0.63 13.92 -9.49
N VAL A 67 -1.51 13.03 -9.03
CA VAL A 67 -2.55 12.42 -9.87
C VAL A 67 -3.78 13.32 -9.96
N ARG A 68 -4.03 13.89 -11.14
CA ARG A 68 -5.17 14.77 -11.39
C ARG A 68 -6.40 13.93 -11.72
N ILE A 69 -7.36 13.97 -10.81
CA ILE A 69 -8.70 13.41 -10.99
C ILE A 69 -9.74 14.55 -11.04
N PRO A 70 -10.89 14.36 -11.70
CA PRO A 70 -11.93 15.39 -11.73
C PRO A 70 -12.35 15.80 -10.32
N SER A 71 -12.43 17.11 -10.06
CA SER A 71 -12.77 17.66 -8.75
C SER A 71 -14.11 17.15 -8.23
N ALA A 72 -15.07 16.89 -9.14
CA ALA A 72 -16.39 16.35 -8.81
C ALA A 72 -16.36 15.01 -8.05
N VAL A 73 -15.28 14.23 -8.17
CA VAL A 73 -15.13 12.93 -7.49
C VAL A 73 -13.92 12.88 -6.54
N ALA A 74 -13.13 13.96 -6.44
CA ALA A 74 -11.89 13.94 -5.66
C ALA A 74 -12.13 13.67 -4.17
N ASP A 75 -13.12 14.36 -3.58
CA ASP A 75 -13.50 14.16 -2.18
C ASP A 75 -13.98 12.73 -1.92
N GLU A 76 -14.78 12.19 -2.83
CA GLU A 76 -15.33 10.83 -2.69
C GLU A 76 -14.24 9.76 -2.82
N VAL A 77 -13.30 9.92 -3.76
CA VAL A 77 -12.12 9.06 -3.85
C VAL A 77 -11.31 9.13 -2.55
N GLY A 78 -11.10 10.34 -2.01
CA GLY A 78 -10.42 10.54 -0.73
C GLY A 78 -11.10 9.78 0.41
N ARG A 79 -12.43 9.91 0.56
CA ARG A 79 -13.22 9.19 1.57
C ARG A 79 -13.10 7.68 1.41
N VAL A 80 -13.20 7.15 0.19
CA VAL A 80 -13.09 5.71 -0.08
C VAL A 80 -11.70 5.19 0.28
N VAL A 81 -10.63 5.94 -0.04
CA VAL A 81 -9.26 5.57 0.35
C VAL A 81 -9.12 5.55 1.87
N GLU A 82 -9.61 6.58 2.57
CA GLU A 82 -9.55 6.65 4.04
C GLU A 82 -10.34 5.51 4.69
N GLN A 83 -11.54 5.21 4.20
CA GLN A 83 -12.35 4.10 4.69
C GLN A 83 -11.66 2.75 4.48
N ARG A 84 -11.02 2.53 3.32
CA ARG A 84 -10.21 1.33 3.08
C ARG A 84 -9.07 1.21 4.08
N SER A 85 -8.34 2.28 4.34
CA SER A 85 -7.27 2.29 5.35
C SER A 85 -7.79 1.95 6.75
N LYS A 86 -8.96 2.48 7.14
CA LYS A 86 -9.61 2.14 8.41
C LYS A 86 -10.00 0.66 8.48
N VAL A 87 -10.57 0.12 7.41
CA VAL A 87 -10.94 -1.31 7.32
C VAL A 87 -9.71 -2.19 7.44
N ASP A 88 -8.61 -1.85 6.77
CA ASP A 88 -7.38 -2.64 6.81
C ASP A 88 -6.70 -2.58 8.18
N ALA A 89 -6.71 -1.41 8.83
CA ALA A 89 -6.24 -1.28 10.22
C ALA A 89 -7.05 -2.16 11.18
N LEU A 90 -8.39 -2.07 11.12
CA LEU A 90 -9.28 -2.88 11.95
C LEU A 90 -9.11 -4.39 11.68
N ARG A 91 -8.92 -4.80 10.42
CA ARG A 91 -8.63 -6.20 10.07
C ARG A 91 -7.33 -6.69 10.69
N SER A 92 -6.28 -5.88 10.67
CA SER A 92 -4.99 -6.20 11.28
C SER A 92 -5.12 -6.35 12.80
N GLU A 93 -5.78 -5.39 13.44
CA GLU A 93 -6.05 -5.42 14.89
C GLU A 93 -6.88 -6.64 15.29
N LEU A 94 -7.97 -6.92 14.57
CA LEU A 94 -8.80 -8.09 14.80
C LEU A 94 -8.00 -9.38 14.63
N ALA A 95 -7.20 -9.51 13.57
CA ALA A 95 -6.37 -10.69 13.36
C ALA A 95 -5.36 -10.93 14.49
N GLN A 96 -4.81 -9.87 15.08
CA GLN A 96 -3.94 -9.98 16.26
C GLN A 96 -4.73 -10.36 17.51
N ALA A 97 -5.86 -9.70 17.76
CA ALA A 97 -6.73 -9.98 18.91
C ALA A 97 -7.29 -11.40 18.89
N THR A 98 -7.74 -11.89 17.73
CA THR A 98 -8.20 -13.27 17.54
C THR A 98 -7.11 -14.27 17.86
N ARG A 99 -5.87 -14.06 17.37
CA ARG A 99 -4.74 -14.96 17.67
C ARG A 99 -4.43 -15.02 19.16
N ARG A 100 -4.33 -13.86 19.82
CA ARG A 100 -4.09 -13.79 21.27
C ARG A 100 -5.19 -14.51 22.05
N THR A 101 -6.45 -14.19 21.74
CA THR A 101 -7.60 -14.78 22.44
C THR A 101 -7.71 -16.28 22.21
N ALA A 102 -7.45 -16.76 20.98
CA ALA A 102 -7.42 -18.19 20.69
C ALA A 102 -6.33 -18.90 21.51
N ALA A 103 -5.11 -18.34 21.56
CA ALA A 103 -4.02 -18.89 22.36
C ALA A 103 -4.36 -18.92 23.87
N ASP A 104 -4.98 -17.86 24.38
CA ASP A 104 -5.41 -17.77 25.79
C ASP A 104 -6.44 -18.85 26.13
N LEU A 105 -7.47 -19.02 25.30
CA LEU A 105 -8.47 -20.07 25.48
C LEU A 105 -7.85 -21.48 25.36
N ARG A 106 -6.93 -21.70 24.44
CA ARG A 106 -6.22 -22.99 24.32
C ARG A 106 -5.38 -23.29 25.57
N ARG A 107 -4.69 -22.29 26.14
CA ARG A 107 -3.94 -22.44 27.41
C ARG A 107 -4.84 -22.74 28.60
N LEU A 108 -6.09 -22.27 28.58
CA LEU A 108 -7.11 -22.61 29.58
C LEU A 108 -7.73 -24.01 29.39
N GLY A 109 -7.29 -24.76 28.37
CA GLY A 109 -7.72 -26.15 28.14
C GLY A 109 -8.93 -26.33 27.23
N PHE A 110 -9.48 -25.24 26.66
CA PHE A 110 -10.60 -25.34 25.73
C PHE A 110 -10.19 -26.08 24.45
N SER A 111 -11.09 -26.93 23.92
CA SER A 111 -10.82 -27.67 22.69
C SER A 111 -10.77 -26.73 21.47
N THR A 112 -10.08 -27.13 20.39
CA THR A 112 -10.06 -26.38 19.13
C THR A 112 -11.47 -26.09 18.60
N ARG A 113 -12.41 -27.01 18.82
CA ARG A 113 -13.81 -26.88 18.41
C ARG A 113 -14.52 -25.78 19.21
N ASP A 114 -14.35 -25.75 20.53
CA ASP A 114 -15.00 -24.75 21.38
C ASP A 114 -14.41 -23.36 21.13
N VAL A 115 -13.09 -23.26 20.94
CA VAL A 115 -12.44 -22.00 20.58
C VAL A 115 -12.95 -21.47 19.23
N ALA A 116 -13.15 -22.35 18.25
CA ALA A 116 -13.70 -21.99 16.95
C ALA A 116 -15.13 -21.43 17.08
N GLU A 117 -15.99 -22.11 17.85
CA GLU A 117 -17.37 -21.69 18.12
C GLU A 117 -17.41 -20.33 18.84
N ILE A 118 -16.66 -20.18 19.94
CA ILE A 118 -16.62 -18.94 20.75
C ILE A 118 -16.15 -17.74 19.93
N LEU A 119 -15.13 -17.92 19.12
CA LEU A 119 -14.55 -16.83 18.32
C LEU A 119 -15.26 -16.62 16.97
N GLY A 120 -16.24 -17.46 16.63
CA GLY A 120 -16.95 -17.38 15.36
C GLY A 120 -16.05 -17.61 14.14
N ILE A 121 -15.01 -18.45 14.27
CA ILE A 121 -14.07 -18.79 13.20
C ILE A 121 -14.05 -20.29 12.94
N SER A 122 -13.47 -20.72 11.80
CA SER A 122 -13.37 -22.15 11.51
C SER A 122 -12.35 -22.85 12.42
N GLY A 123 -12.60 -24.11 12.75
CA GLY A 123 -11.63 -24.95 13.47
C GLY A 123 -10.28 -25.07 12.75
N ALA A 124 -10.29 -25.07 11.41
CA ALA A 124 -9.07 -25.04 10.59
C ALA A 124 -8.23 -23.78 10.84
N ARG A 125 -8.88 -22.62 11.04
CA ARG A 125 -8.20 -21.36 11.35
C ARG A 125 -7.55 -21.39 12.72
N VAL A 126 -8.22 -21.94 13.73
CA VAL A 126 -7.64 -22.15 15.07
C VAL A 126 -6.44 -23.09 15.00
N ALA A 127 -6.58 -24.24 14.32
CA ALA A 127 -5.49 -25.20 14.17
C ALA A 127 -4.27 -24.63 13.42
N GLN A 128 -4.50 -23.71 12.46
CA GLN A 128 -3.41 -22.98 11.81
C GLN A 128 -2.66 -22.08 12.79
N MET A 129 -3.38 -21.32 13.61
CA MET A 129 -2.78 -20.43 14.60
C MET A 129 -1.94 -21.21 15.63
N ASP A 130 -2.42 -22.39 16.06
CA ASP A 130 -1.67 -23.27 16.97
C ASP A 130 -0.32 -23.72 16.36
N ARG A 131 -0.29 -24.02 15.05
CA ARG A 131 0.94 -24.39 14.34
C ARG A 131 1.93 -23.22 14.21
N GLU A 132 1.42 -22.04 13.89
CA GLU A 132 2.23 -20.81 13.77
C GLU A 132 2.86 -20.43 15.12
N ALA A 133 2.11 -20.56 16.22
CA ALA A 133 2.59 -20.28 17.57
C ALA A 133 3.63 -21.30 18.07
N SER A 134 3.57 -22.55 17.62
CA SER A 134 4.56 -23.58 17.96
C SER A 134 5.87 -23.47 17.16
N SER A 135 5.90 -22.62 16.12
CA SER A 135 7.04 -22.43 15.22
C SER A 135 7.81 -21.13 15.46
N SER A 136 7.40 -20.34 16.47
CA SER A 136 8.01 -19.06 16.88
C SER A 136 8.62 -19.19 18.26
#